data_AF-A0A8T8E7X5-F1
#
_entry.id   AF-A0A8T8E7X5-F1
#
_cell.length_a   1.000
_cell.length_b   1.000
_cell.length_c   1.000
_cell.angle_alpha   90.00
_cell.angle_beta   90.00
_cell.angle_gamma   90.00
#
_symmetry.space_group_name_H-M   'P 1'
#
loop_
_entity.id
_entity.type
_entity.pdbx_description
1 polymer ?
#
loop_
_entity_poly.entity_id
_entity_poly.type
_entity_poly.pdbx_seq_one_letter_code
_entity_poly.pdbx_strand_id
1 'polypeptide(L)'
;MNRRAFLRGTAVAGAAAVAGCLERLGFEEESAWDNPPLVEDRPDAVYLPSSKEEMDHYGRASDGEYAVELSYTIPHRFWTVSGDTQRIDVDTDDSMHLMLTVWDEETDTILPVNTDLELRRDDGSVVEQLTPWSMLSQRMGTHYGDNITLPEEGTYTARVRVGPVTTERTGAFEGRFEETSTLEIEFEFERSDIHNLEFNMVDEERRGAREAHELMDPSGHDHGGHDEHGPGHAPTSDGPPVADLPGNRLGTERSADAKITAIRANADRVADDGDYLVVCPRTPYNDVSLPSATLSVTVERDGTTVLEGESLAETIDPAFGHHYGLGLERLESGDELTVAVDRPPQIARHDGYETAFFDFEDVQYTVS
;
A
#
# COMPACT_ATOMS: atom_id res chain seq x y z
N MET A 1 37.04 -31.24 -73.26
CA MET A 1 35.70 -30.72 -72.93
C MET A 1 35.85 -29.43 -72.15
N ASN A 2 35.15 -28.37 -72.58
CA ASN A 2 34.98 -27.03 -71.97
C ASN A 2 34.41 -27.08 -70.53
N ARG A 3 34.46 -26.09 -69.61
CA ARG A 3 35.23 -24.85 -69.30
C ARG A 3 34.62 -24.28 -67.97
N ARG A 4 35.42 -23.58 -67.15
CA ARG A 4 35.08 -22.64 -66.02
C ARG A 4 34.60 -23.27 -64.69
N ALA A 5 34.74 -22.66 -63.51
CA ALA A 5 35.69 -21.74 -62.87
C ALA A 5 35.21 -21.57 -61.40
N PHE A 6 36.08 -21.02 -60.55
CA PHE A 6 35.79 -20.14 -59.40
C PHE A 6 35.89 -20.70 -57.97
N LEU A 7 36.59 -19.89 -57.17
CA LEU A 7 36.99 -20.03 -55.77
C LEU A 7 35.83 -19.81 -54.79
N ARG A 8 35.85 -20.57 -53.68
CA ARG A 8 35.30 -20.27 -52.34
C ARG A 8 36.39 -20.78 -51.37
N GLY A 9 37.06 -20.02 -50.50
CA GLY A 9 36.59 -18.98 -49.58
C GLY A 9 35.71 -19.63 -48.51
N THR A 10 35.95 -19.61 -47.19
CA THR A 10 36.84 -18.81 -46.33
C THR A 10 36.93 -19.50 -44.95
N ALA A 11 37.84 -18.98 -44.12
CA ALA A 11 38.37 -19.41 -42.84
C ALA A 11 37.40 -19.67 -41.66
N VAL A 12 37.90 -20.54 -40.78
CA VAL A 12 37.57 -20.70 -39.36
C VAL A 12 38.12 -19.50 -38.57
N ALA A 13 37.29 -18.79 -37.81
CA ALA A 13 37.61 -18.15 -36.52
C ALA A 13 36.41 -17.33 -35.99
N GLY A 14 36.07 -17.49 -34.70
CA GLY A 14 35.34 -16.48 -33.93
C GLY A 14 34.01 -16.94 -33.32
N ALA A 15 34.08 -17.62 -32.16
CA ALA A 15 32.96 -17.73 -31.23
C ALA A 15 33.27 -16.82 -30.02
N ALA A 16 32.87 -15.55 -30.11
CA ALA A 16 32.76 -14.61 -29.00
C ALA A 16 32.12 -13.31 -29.50
N ALA A 17 31.19 -12.76 -28.70
CA ALA A 17 30.50 -11.47 -28.86
C ALA A 17 29.35 -11.39 -29.88
N VAL A 18 28.15 -11.82 -29.47
CA VAL A 18 26.88 -11.41 -30.12
C VAL A 18 26.00 -10.55 -29.21
N ALA A 19 26.28 -10.45 -27.91
CA ALA A 19 25.47 -9.64 -26.98
C ALA A 19 25.47 -8.14 -27.36
N GLY A 20 26.62 -7.54 -27.68
CA GLY A 20 26.72 -6.11 -27.98
C GLY A 20 26.34 -5.68 -29.42
N CYS A 21 25.85 -6.60 -30.26
CA CYS A 21 25.44 -6.27 -31.63
C CYS A 21 23.94 -5.97 -31.76
N LEU A 22 23.09 -6.40 -30.81
CA LEU A 22 21.66 -6.07 -30.81
C LEU A 22 21.38 -4.64 -30.36
N GLU A 23 22.01 -4.17 -29.28
CA GLU A 23 21.91 -2.77 -28.82
C GLU A 23 22.30 -1.76 -29.93
N ARG A 24 23.34 -2.08 -30.71
CA ARG A 24 23.82 -1.19 -31.79
C ARG A 24 22.91 -1.17 -33.03
N LEU A 25 21.97 -2.10 -33.13
CA LEU A 25 20.98 -2.16 -34.21
C LEU A 25 19.65 -1.48 -33.83
N GLY A 26 19.56 -0.88 -32.64
CA GLY A 26 18.35 -0.18 -32.17
C GLY A 26 17.23 -1.14 -31.74
N PHE A 27 17.57 -2.39 -31.42
CA PHE A 27 16.68 -3.30 -30.71
C PHE A 27 17.03 -3.20 -29.22
N GLU A 28 16.75 -2.04 -28.62
CA GLU A 28 16.41 -2.04 -27.20
C GLU A 28 15.04 -2.70 -27.12
N GLU A 29 14.90 -3.70 -26.25
CA GLU A 29 13.60 -4.31 -25.96
C GLU A 29 12.80 -3.21 -25.24
N GLU A 30 12.04 -2.41 -25.99
CA GLU A 30 11.11 -1.46 -25.39
C GLU A 30 10.10 -2.29 -24.59
N SER A 31 9.93 -1.96 -23.30
CA SER A 31 8.97 -2.64 -22.44
C SER A 31 7.60 -2.63 -23.13
N ALA A 32 6.87 -3.75 -23.07
CA ALA A 32 5.49 -3.77 -23.53
C ALA A 32 4.60 -2.78 -22.74
N TRP A 33 5.12 -2.29 -21.61
CA TRP A 33 4.47 -1.41 -20.67
C TRP A 33 5.17 -0.04 -20.67
N ASP A 34 4.57 0.92 -21.37
CA ASP A 34 4.93 2.31 -21.20
C ASP A 34 4.21 2.87 -19.98
N ASN A 35 5.00 3.19 -18.96
CA ASN A 35 4.53 3.89 -17.78
C ASN A 35 3.74 5.17 -18.16
N PRO A 36 2.59 5.46 -17.52
CA PRO A 36 1.87 6.71 -17.76
C PRO A 36 2.79 7.92 -17.61
N PRO A 37 2.66 9.01 -18.38
CA PRO A 37 3.52 10.16 -18.21
C PRO A 37 3.42 10.70 -16.78
N LEU A 38 4.55 11.05 -16.16
CA LEU A 38 4.52 11.79 -14.91
C LEU A 38 3.85 13.15 -15.13
N VAL A 39 3.06 13.57 -14.15
CA VAL A 39 2.52 14.94 -14.13
C VAL A 39 3.70 15.92 -13.99
N GLU A 40 3.71 16.98 -14.79
CA GLU A 40 4.70 18.06 -14.65
C GLU A 40 4.33 18.98 -13.48
N ASP A 41 5.32 19.56 -12.80
CA ASP A 41 5.13 20.49 -11.67
C ASP A 41 4.20 19.96 -10.55
N ARG A 42 4.37 18.67 -10.18
CA ARG A 42 3.64 18.01 -9.10
C ARG A 42 3.74 18.79 -7.79
N PRO A 43 2.63 18.96 -7.05
CA PRO A 43 2.67 19.61 -5.74
C PRO A 43 3.27 18.67 -4.68
N ASP A 44 3.83 19.24 -3.62
CA ASP A 44 4.20 18.53 -2.39
C ASP A 44 2.93 18.25 -1.54
N ALA A 45 1.98 17.50 -2.14
CA ALA A 45 0.64 17.24 -1.61
C ALA A 45 0.00 16.07 -2.40
N VAL A 46 -1.12 15.55 -1.90
CA VAL A 46 -1.93 14.61 -2.68
C VAL A 46 -2.43 15.27 -3.95
N TYR A 47 -2.31 14.57 -5.08
CA TYR A 47 -2.73 15.09 -6.37
C TYR A 47 -3.29 14.00 -7.30
N LEU A 48 -4.10 14.41 -8.29
CA LEU A 48 -4.67 13.48 -9.26
C LEU A 48 -3.61 13.09 -10.30
N PRO A 49 -3.25 11.79 -10.43
CA PRO A 49 -2.22 11.34 -11.36
C PRO A 49 -2.69 11.41 -12.82
N SER A 50 -1.80 11.05 -13.75
CA SER A 50 -2.08 11.17 -15.19
C SER A 50 -3.00 10.09 -15.74
N SER A 51 -3.12 8.96 -15.05
CA SER A 51 -3.96 7.82 -15.42
C SER A 51 -4.75 7.27 -14.24
N LYS A 52 -5.71 6.42 -14.58
CA LYS A 52 -6.45 5.52 -13.68
C LYS A 52 -6.39 4.13 -14.33
N GLU A 53 -5.95 3.15 -13.55
CA GLU A 53 -5.75 1.76 -14.00
C GLU A 53 -6.80 0.87 -13.35
N GLU A 54 -7.46 0.03 -14.14
CA GLU A 54 -8.32 -1.05 -13.64
C GLU A 54 -7.49 -2.10 -12.91
N MET A 55 -8.12 -2.76 -11.96
CA MET A 55 -7.56 -3.84 -11.17
C MET A 55 -8.54 -5.00 -11.27
N ASP A 56 -8.02 -6.21 -11.28
CA ASP A 56 -8.82 -7.43 -11.25
C ASP A 56 -8.26 -8.39 -10.20
N HIS A 57 -8.98 -9.47 -9.92
CA HIS A 57 -8.75 -10.33 -8.78
C HIS A 57 -8.57 -11.77 -9.22
N TYR A 58 -7.52 -12.43 -8.76
CA TYR A 58 -7.33 -13.86 -8.98
C TYR A 58 -8.10 -14.72 -7.98
N GLY A 59 -8.35 -14.18 -6.79
CA GLY A 59 -9.13 -14.87 -5.77
C GLY A 59 -8.65 -14.57 -4.36
N ARG A 60 -9.09 -15.40 -3.43
CA ARG A 60 -8.86 -15.21 -2.00
C ARG A 60 -8.69 -16.53 -1.26
N ALA A 61 -8.10 -16.44 -0.08
CA ALA A 61 -8.03 -17.53 0.87
C ALA A 61 -8.18 -16.99 2.29
N SER A 62 -8.73 -17.81 3.18
CA SER A 62 -8.81 -17.52 4.62
C SER A 62 -8.29 -18.71 5.41
N ASP A 63 -7.52 -18.43 6.45
CA ASP A 63 -7.05 -19.43 7.41
C ASP A 63 -6.91 -18.81 8.80
N GLY A 64 -7.67 -19.37 9.75
CA GLY A 64 -7.71 -18.88 11.13
C GLY A 64 -8.17 -17.44 11.23
N GLU A 65 -7.26 -16.55 11.60
CA GLU A 65 -7.53 -15.12 11.85
C GLU A 65 -7.20 -14.22 10.65
N TYR A 66 -6.71 -14.78 9.53
CA TYR A 66 -6.27 -14.01 8.38
C TYR A 66 -7.08 -14.39 7.15
N ALA A 67 -7.50 -13.37 6.39
CA ALA A 67 -7.86 -13.51 4.98
C ALA A 67 -6.87 -12.75 4.10
N VAL A 68 -6.67 -13.27 2.89
CA VAL A 68 -5.83 -12.69 1.85
C VAL A 68 -6.59 -12.68 0.54
N GLU A 69 -6.56 -11.56 -0.16
CA GLU A 69 -7.02 -11.41 -1.53
C GLU A 69 -5.81 -11.14 -2.42
N LEU A 70 -5.76 -11.86 -3.54
CA LEU A 70 -4.77 -11.69 -4.58
C LEU A 70 -5.42 -10.89 -5.72
N SER A 71 -4.90 -9.70 -5.98
CA SER A 71 -5.33 -8.83 -7.07
C SER A 71 -4.16 -8.46 -7.96
N TYR A 72 -4.45 -7.99 -9.16
CA TYR A 72 -3.43 -7.62 -10.14
C TYR A 72 -3.86 -6.43 -10.99
N THR A 73 -2.87 -5.74 -11.54
CA THR A 73 -3.05 -4.71 -12.56
C THR A 73 -1.85 -4.66 -13.50
N ILE A 74 -1.85 -3.70 -14.42
CA ILE A 74 -0.76 -3.42 -15.35
C ILE A 74 0.50 -3.05 -14.54
N PRO A 75 1.70 -3.54 -14.90
CA PRO A 75 2.93 -3.10 -14.26
C PRO A 75 3.07 -1.58 -14.28
N HIS A 76 3.36 -0.98 -13.13
CA HIS A 76 3.58 0.46 -13.04
C HIS A 76 4.71 0.80 -12.07
N ARG A 77 5.23 2.02 -12.22
CA ARG A 77 6.22 2.57 -11.31
C ARG A 77 5.64 2.82 -9.92
N PHE A 78 6.50 2.82 -8.92
CA PHE A 78 6.18 3.28 -7.57
C PHE A 78 7.43 3.83 -6.88
N TRP A 79 7.29 4.32 -5.65
CA TRP A 79 8.40 4.84 -4.85
C TRP A 79 8.46 4.12 -3.52
N THR A 80 9.61 3.51 -3.21
CA THR A 80 9.87 3.03 -1.86
C THR A 80 10.22 4.21 -0.96
N VAL A 81 9.76 4.17 0.29
CA VAL A 81 10.02 5.19 1.31
C VAL A 81 10.57 4.50 2.55
N SER A 82 11.88 4.59 2.75
CA SER A 82 12.57 4.00 3.91
C SER A 82 13.82 4.83 4.24
N GLY A 83 13.62 5.94 4.95
CA GLY A 83 14.64 6.98 5.16
C GLY A 83 14.90 7.84 3.92
N ASP A 84 15.20 7.21 2.79
CA ASP A 84 15.28 7.84 1.47
C ASP A 84 14.09 7.40 0.60
N THR A 85 13.79 8.20 -0.44
CA THR A 85 12.75 7.88 -1.43
C THR A 85 13.41 7.40 -2.73
N GLN A 86 13.07 6.20 -3.20
CA GLN A 86 13.61 5.63 -4.44
C GLN A 86 12.49 5.24 -5.39
N ARG A 87 12.57 5.71 -6.63
CA ARG A 87 11.67 5.27 -7.71
C ARG A 87 12.06 3.87 -8.18
N ILE A 88 11.06 3.02 -8.32
CA ILE A 88 11.12 1.73 -9.01
C ILE A 88 10.37 1.92 -10.33
N ASP A 89 11.07 1.65 -11.44
CA ASP A 89 10.51 1.70 -12.78
C ASP A 89 10.08 0.28 -13.21
N VAL A 90 9.23 0.21 -14.23
CA VAL A 90 8.76 -1.06 -14.80
C VAL A 90 9.87 -1.66 -15.67
N ASP A 91 10.15 -2.95 -15.48
CA ASP A 91 11.08 -3.71 -16.29
C ASP A 91 10.41 -4.21 -17.58
N THR A 92 11.21 -4.59 -18.57
CA THR A 92 10.72 -5.14 -19.84
C THR A 92 10.11 -6.53 -19.67
N ASP A 93 10.58 -7.27 -18.66
CA ASP A 93 10.13 -8.62 -18.38
C ASP A 93 8.92 -8.67 -17.40
N ASP A 94 8.53 -7.53 -16.82
CA ASP A 94 7.41 -7.45 -15.89
C ASP A 94 6.10 -7.90 -16.56
N SER A 95 5.39 -8.79 -15.88
CA SER A 95 4.17 -9.42 -16.37
C SER A 95 2.91 -8.76 -15.82
N MET A 96 2.92 -8.35 -14.56
CA MET A 96 1.84 -7.64 -13.88
C MET A 96 2.36 -6.94 -12.63
N HIS A 97 1.61 -5.96 -12.13
CA HIS A 97 1.72 -5.54 -10.74
C HIS A 97 0.81 -6.45 -9.90
N LEU A 98 1.39 -7.29 -9.05
CA LEU A 98 0.66 -8.25 -8.22
C LEU A 98 0.52 -7.71 -6.80
N MET A 99 -0.70 -7.75 -6.27
CA MET A 99 -1.07 -7.11 -5.02
C MET A 99 -1.74 -8.10 -4.06
N LEU A 100 -1.52 -7.88 -2.77
CA LEU A 100 -2.12 -8.60 -1.66
C LEU A 100 -2.82 -7.61 -0.73
N THR A 101 -4.05 -7.93 -0.33
CA THR A 101 -4.71 -7.30 0.82
C THR A 101 -4.87 -8.35 1.90
N VAL A 102 -4.38 -8.07 3.11
CA VAL A 102 -4.50 -8.96 4.28
C VAL A 102 -5.38 -8.30 5.32
N TRP A 103 -6.45 -8.98 5.74
CA TRP A 103 -7.42 -8.40 6.68
C TRP A 103 -8.03 -9.45 7.64
N ASP A 104 -8.67 -8.94 8.69
CA ASP A 104 -9.55 -9.72 9.56
C ASP A 104 -10.99 -9.66 9.04
N GLU A 105 -11.52 -10.79 8.55
CA GLU A 105 -12.87 -10.86 7.96
C GLU A 105 -13.99 -10.52 8.95
N GLU A 106 -13.76 -10.66 10.25
CA GLU A 106 -14.79 -10.36 11.25
C GLU A 106 -15.03 -8.85 11.38
N THR A 107 -13.99 -8.04 11.16
CA THR A 107 -13.99 -6.61 11.47
C THR A 107 -13.67 -5.72 10.27
N ASP A 108 -13.42 -6.32 9.10
CA ASP A 108 -12.98 -5.64 7.87
C ASP A 108 -11.73 -4.76 8.10
N THR A 109 -10.87 -5.15 9.05
CA THR A 109 -9.66 -4.39 9.39
C THR A 109 -8.46 -4.92 8.61
N ILE A 110 -7.86 -4.06 7.78
CA ILE A 110 -6.57 -4.35 7.15
C ILE A 110 -5.48 -4.46 8.20
N LEU A 111 -4.70 -5.54 8.12
CA LEU A 111 -3.73 -5.91 9.14
C LEU A 111 -2.32 -5.48 8.73
N PRO A 112 -1.58 -4.71 9.57
CA PRO A 112 -0.19 -4.36 9.33
C PRO A 112 0.71 -5.55 9.69
N VAL A 113 0.89 -6.44 8.74
CA VAL A 113 1.70 -7.67 8.83
C VAL A 113 2.93 -7.60 7.93
N ASN A 114 3.84 -8.55 8.12
CA ASN A 114 4.85 -8.88 7.11
C ASN A 114 4.34 -10.03 6.24
N THR A 115 4.57 -9.96 4.93
CA THR A 115 4.15 -10.98 3.98
C THR A 115 5.33 -11.50 3.17
N ASP A 116 5.46 -12.82 3.05
CA ASP A 116 6.32 -13.43 2.03
C ASP A 116 5.45 -14.10 0.98
N LEU A 117 5.72 -13.81 -0.30
CA LEU A 117 5.02 -14.35 -1.44
C LEU A 117 5.93 -15.32 -2.21
N GLU A 118 5.41 -16.51 -2.47
CA GLU A 118 6.08 -17.51 -3.29
C GLU A 118 5.13 -17.96 -4.40
N LEU A 119 5.54 -17.76 -5.65
CA LEU A 119 4.78 -18.14 -6.84
C LEU A 119 5.30 -19.46 -7.38
N ARG A 120 4.41 -20.44 -7.51
CA ARG A 120 4.74 -21.80 -7.92
C ARG A 120 3.96 -22.22 -9.16
N ARG A 121 4.55 -23.08 -9.99
CA ARG A 121 3.81 -23.82 -11.03
C ARG A 121 3.14 -25.07 -10.47
N ASP A 122 2.25 -25.67 -11.26
CA ASP A 122 1.59 -26.95 -10.95
C ASP A 122 2.54 -28.11 -10.63
N ASP A 123 3.75 -28.11 -11.20
CA ASP A 123 4.78 -29.12 -10.91
C ASP A 123 5.50 -28.89 -9.56
N GLY A 124 5.13 -27.83 -8.83
CA GLY A 124 5.65 -27.43 -7.55
C GLY A 124 6.95 -26.61 -7.63
N SER A 125 7.46 -26.32 -8.83
CA SER A 125 8.64 -25.47 -9.01
C SER A 125 8.34 -24.01 -8.61
N VAL A 126 9.25 -23.40 -7.86
CA VAL A 126 9.18 -21.98 -7.50
C VAL A 126 9.67 -21.15 -8.69
N VAL A 127 8.82 -20.26 -9.17
CA VAL A 127 9.12 -19.32 -10.25
C VAL A 127 9.69 -18.04 -9.68
N GLU A 128 9.07 -17.56 -8.60
CA GLU A 128 9.44 -16.31 -7.96
C GLU A 128 9.21 -16.39 -6.44
N GLN A 129 10.05 -15.70 -5.68
CA GLN A 129 9.91 -15.56 -4.24
C GLN A 129 10.36 -14.15 -3.85
N LEU A 130 9.46 -13.39 -3.23
CA LEU A 130 9.68 -12.01 -2.85
C LEU A 130 8.93 -11.66 -1.55
N THR A 131 9.30 -10.52 -0.98
CA THR A 131 8.57 -9.87 0.12
C THR A 131 7.95 -8.61 -0.48
N PRO A 132 6.66 -8.61 -0.85
CA PRO A 132 6.03 -7.44 -1.47
C PRO A 132 6.12 -6.22 -0.56
N TRP A 133 6.25 -5.04 -1.16
CA TRP A 133 6.32 -3.79 -0.42
C TRP A 133 4.98 -3.48 0.22
N SER A 134 4.95 -2.98 1.46
CA SER A 134 3.76 -2.27 1.93
C SER A 134 3.66 -0.96 1.17
N MET A 135 2.49 -0.67 0.60
CA MET A 135 2.27 0.46 -0.31
C MET A 135 0.98 1.20 0.04
N LEU A 136 0.93 2.48 -0.32
CA LEU A 136 -0.26 3.31 -0.25
C LEU A 136 -0.64 3.78 -1.67
N SER A 137 -1.85 3.48 -2.11
CA SER A 137 -2.44 3.98 -3.36
C SER A 137 -3.74 4.75 -3.11
N GLN A 138 -4.13 5.61 -4.05
CA GLN A 138 -5.38 6.36 -3.96
C GLN A 138 -6.63 5.47 -3.99
N ARG A 139 -6.58 4.38 -4.77
CA ARG A 139 -7.74 3.50 -5.01
C ARG A 139 -7.89 2.37 -4.00
N MET A 140 -6.78 1.83 -3.48
CA MET A 140 -6.82 0.69 -2.54
C MET A 140 -6.58 1.12 -1.09
N GLY A 141 -5.89 2.24 -0.90
CA GLY A 141 -5.27 2.56 0.38
C GLY A 141 -4.04 1.68 0.62
N THR A 142 -3.88 1.16 1.83
CA THR A 142 -2.76 0.30 2.23
C THR A 142 -2.96 -1.12 1.70
N HIS A 143 -1.95 -1.62 1.01
CA HIS A 143 -1.88 -2.98 0.48
C HIS A 143 -0.41 -3.41 0.41
N TYR A 144 -0.17 -4.63 -0.04
CA TYR A 144 1.17 -5.11 -0.35
C TYR A 144 1.29 -5.36 -1.85
N GLY A 145 2.40 -5.01 -2.48
CA GLY A 145 2.54 -5.21 -3.93
C GLY A 145 3.96 -5.14 -4.44
N ASP A 146 4.17 -5.72 -5.62
CA ASP A 146 5.37 -5.55 -6.43
C ASP A 146 5.08 -5.89 -7.90
N ASN A 147 5.93 -5.42 -8.81
CA ASN A 147 5.94 -5.93 -10.18
C ASN A 147 6.61 -7.31 -10.18
N ILE A 148 6.00 -8.27 -10.88
CA ILE A 148 6.47 -9.65 -10.93
C ILE A 148 6.69 -10.12 -12.36
N THR A 149 7.48 -11.19 -12.53
CA THR A 149 7.75 -11.79 -13.83
C THR A 149 7.28 -13.25 -13.88
N LEU A 150 6.27 -13.52 -14.72
CA LEU A 150 5.82 -14.88 -15.01
C LEU A 150 6.28 -15.32 -16.41
N PRO A 151 7.11 -16.37 -16.52
CA PRO A 151 7.77 -16.75 -17.77
C PRO A 151 6.80 -17.25 -18.85
N GLU A 152 5.68 -17.86 -18.46
CA GLU A 152 4.69 -18.40 -19.39
C GLU A 152 3.27 -18.34 -18.83
N GLU A 153 2.27 -18.33 -19.71
CA GLU A 153 0.86 -18.44 -19.33
C GLU A 153 0.58 -19.84 -18.76
N GLY A 154 -0.40 -19.92 -17.87
CA GLY A 154 -0.84 -21.17 -17.26
C GLY A 154 -1.19 -21.03 -15.79
N THR A 155 -1.33 -22.17 -15.12
CA THR A 155 -1.75 -22.22 -13.72
C THR A 155 -0.57 -22.06 -12.77
N TYR A 156 -0.79 -21.23 -11.75
CA TYR A 156 0.15 -20.93 -10.68
C TYR A 156 -0.54 -21.05 -9.32
N THR A 157 0.26 -21.26 -8.28
CA THR A 157 -0.16 -21.13 -6.89
C THR A 157 0.63 -20.00 -6.23
N ALA A 158 -0.08 -18.98 -5.76
CA ALA A 158 0.45 -17.98 -4.85
C ALA A 158 0.39 -18.52 -3.43
N ARG A 159 1.56 -18.81 -2.86
CA ARG A 159 1.70 -19.23 -1.47
C ARG A 159 2.12 -18.02 -0.63
N VAL A 160 1.16 -17.49 0.13
CA VAL A 160 1.32 -16.27 0.94
C VAL A 160 1.56 -16.67 2.39
N ARG A 161 2.75 -16.34 2.91
CA ARG A 161 3.06 -16.47 4.34
C ARG A 161 2.77 -15.15 5.03
N VAL A 162 1.82 -15.16 5.95
CA VAL A 162 1.42 -13.99 6.74
C VAL A 162 2.04 -14.08 8.13
N GLY A 163 2.93 -13.13 8.45
CA GLY A 163 3.53 -13.00 9.77
C GLY A 163 2.55 -12.44 10.83
N PRO A 164 2.92 -12.52 12.12
CA PRO A 164 2.10 -11.93 13.18
C PRO A 164 2.03 -10.41 13.07
N VAL A 165 0.96 -9.82 13.61
CA VAL A 165 0.84 -8.36 13.74
C VAL A 165 1.82 -7.88 14.81
N THR A 166 2.67 -6.93 14.43
CA THR A 166 3.70 -6.35 15.33
C THR A 166 3.31 -5.03 15.95
N THR A 167 2.26 -4.38 15.44
CA THR A 167 1.69 -3.17 16.06
C THR A 167 0.96 -3.53 17.35
N GLU A 168 0.75 -2.54 18.21
CA GLU A 168 -0.10 -2.73 19.39
C GLU A 168 -1.51 -3.14 18.95
N ARG A 169 -2.14 -3.96 19.78
CA ARG A 169 -3.48 -4.51 19.54
C ARG A 169 -4.28 -4.31 20.80
N THR A 170 -5.45 -3.70 20.67
CA THR A 170 -6.29 -3.35 21.82
C THR A 170 -7.71 -3.86 21.62
N GLY A 171 -8.49 -3.85 22.70
CA GLY A 171 -9.90 -4.25 22.64
C GLY A 171 -10.03 -5.72 22.24
N ALA A 172 -10.84 -6.02 21.23
CA ALA A 172 -11.05 -7.41 20.80
C ALA A 172 -9.87 -8.01 20.02
N PHE A 173 -8.84 -7.23 19.70
CA PHE A 173 -7.61 -7.73 19.06
C PHE A 173 -6.53 -8.15 20.07
N GLU A 174 -6.71 -7.90 21.37
CA GLU A 174 -5.77 -8.38 22.39
C GLU A 174 -5.60 -9.91 22.32
N GLY A 175 -4.35 -10.35 22.16
CA GLY A 175 -4.00 -11.77 22.04
C GLY A 175 -4.37 -12.44 20.71
N ARG A 176 -4.84 -11.68 19.70
CA ARG A 176 -5.11 -12.15 18.34
C ARG A 176 -3.95 -11.86 17.39
N PHE A 177 -3.82 -12.61 16.31
CA PHE A 177 -2.80 -12.42 15.27
C PHE A 177 -1.35 -12.62 15.75
N GLU A 178 -1.14 -13.52 16.72
CA GLU A 178 0.19 -13.82 17.29
C GLU A 178 0.98 -14.87 16.51
N GLU A 179 0.29 -15.67 15.70
CA GLU A 179 0.89 -16.78 14.95
C GLU A 179 1.01 -16.45 13.47
N THR A 180 1.99 -17.08 12.83
CA THR A 180 2.15 -17.03 11.37
C THR A 180 1.18 -18.01 10.71
N SER A 181 0.52 -17.60 9.63
CA SER A 181 -0.27 -18.49 8.76
C SER A 181 0.35 -18.59 7.36
N THR A 182 -0.02 -19.62 6.61
CA THR A 182 0.27 -19.75 5.19
C THR A 182 -1.03 -20.04 4.45
N LEU A 183 -1.36 -19.17 3.50
CA LEU A 183 -2.51 -19.28 2.64
C LEU A 183 -2.05 -19.56 1.21
N GLU A 184 -2.86 -20.31 0.46
CA GLU A 184 -2.56 -20.66 -0.92
C GLU A 184 -3.75 -20.28 -1.81
N ILE A 185 -3.47 -19.57 -2.90
CA ILE A 185 -4.45 -19.16 -3.90
C ILE A 185 -3.96 -19.69 -5.24
N GLU A 186 -4.73 -20.60 -5.84
CA GLU A 186 -4.50 -21.05 -7.22
C GLU A 186 -5.10 -20.04 -8.19
N PHE A 187 -4.36 -19.70 -9.24
CA PHE A 187 -4.80 -18.75 -10.26
C PHE A 187 -4.26 -19.12 -11.64
N GLU A 188 -4.96 -18.68 -12.69
CA GLU A 188 -4.53 -18.82 -14.08
C GLU A 188 -4.00 -17.48 -14.56
N PHE A 189 -2.78 -17.47 -15.10
CA PHE A 189 -2.19 -16.29 -15.73
C PHE A 189 -2.37 -16.38 -17.24
N GLU A 190 -3.21 -15.50 -17.79
CA GLU A 190 -3.29 -15.24 -19.23
C GLU A 190 -2.82 -13.79 -19.50
N ARG A 191 -1.90 -13.57 -20.44
CA ARG A 191 -1.44 -12.20 -20.74
C ARG A 191 -2.57 -11.32 -21.24
N SER A 192 -3.56 -11.93 -21.89
CA SER A 192 -4.75 -11.20 -22.36
C SER A 192 -5.49 -10.51 -21.24
N ASP A 193 -5.51 -11.06 -20.03
CA ASP A 193 -6.30 -10.48 -18.94
C ASP A 193 -5.71 -9.14 -18.52
N ILE A 194 -4.38 -9.09 -18.36
CA ILE A 194 -3.65 -7.85 -18.07
C ILE A 194 -3.80 -6.85 -19.23
N HIS A 195 -3.71 -7.30 -20.47
CA HIS A 195 -3.87 -6.42 -21.64
C HIS A 195 -5.31 -5.91 -21.85
N ASN A 196 -6.30 -6.58 -21.28
CA ASN A 196 -7.71 -6.21 -21.39
C ASN A 196 -8.15 -5.24 -20.29
N LEU A 197 -7.35 -5.07 -19.23
CA LEU A 197 -7.61 -4.09 -18.17
C LEU A 197 -7.75 -2.69 -18.76
N GLU A 198 -8.78 -1.98 -18.31
CA GLU A 198 -9.00 -0.59 -18.69
C GLU A 198 -7.89 0.32 -18.16
N PHE A 199 -7.34 1.10 -19.07
CA PHE A 199 -6.38 2.15 -18.77
C PHE A 199 -6.92 3.48 -19.26
N ASN A 200 -7.26 4.37 -18.33
CA ASN A 200 -7.93 5.62 -18.62
C ASN A 200 -7.02 6.81 -18.28
N MET A 201 -6.71 7.63 -19.28
CA MET A 201 -5.99 8.89 -19.04
C MET A 201 -6.91 9.90 -18.38
N VAL A 202 -6.41 10.54 -17.32
CA VAL A 202 -7.07 11.71 -16.71
C VAL A 202 -6.96 12.89 -17.67
N ASP A 203 -8.01 13.71 -17.74
CA ASP A 203 -8.00 14.95 -18.52
C ASP A 203 -6.78 15.82 -18.17
N GLU A 204 -6.04 16.29 -19.17
CA GLU A 204 -4.78 17.03 -18.98
C GLU A 204 -4.93 18.23 -18.03
N GLU A 205 -6.06 18.95 -18.09
CA GLU A 205 -6.35 20.11 -17.24
C GLU A 205 -6.56 19.75 -15.75
N ARG A 206 -6.84 18.48 -15.44
CA ARG A 206 -7.06 18.00 -14.07
C ARG A 206 -5.84 17.33 -13.45
N ARG A 207 -4.87 16.89 -14.27
CA ARG A 207 -3.64 16.25 -13.78
C ARG A 207 -2.90 17.19 -12.84
N GLY A 208 -2.48 16.71 -11.68
CA GLY A 208 -1.79 17.54 -10.68
C GLY A 208 -2.71 18.40 -9.82
N ALA A 209 -4.03 18.42 -10.07
CA ALA A 209 -4.98 19.05 -9.17
C ALA A 209 -4.93 18.36 -7.80
N ARG A 210 -5.08 19.14 -6.72
CA ARG A 210 -5.20 18.62 -5.35
C ARG A 210 -6.53 17.90 -5.17
N GLU A 211 -6.57 16.68 -5.65
CA GLU A 211 -7.69 15.73 -5.67
C GLU A 211 -7.08 14.32 -5.59
N ALA A 212 -7.91 13.30 -5.38
CA ALA A 212 -7.52 11.91 -5.49
C ALA A 212 -8.58 11.14 -6.29
N HIS A 213 -8.19 10.02 -6.88
CA HIS A 213 -9.15 9.03 -7.34
C HIS A 213 -10.01 8.54 -6.19
N GLU A 214 -11.26 8.19 -6.47
CA GLU A 214 -12.12 7.52 -5.49
C GLU A 214 -11.55 6.14 -5.13
N LEU A 215 -11.77 5.71 -3.89
CA LEU A 215 -11.49 4.34 -3.48
C LEU A 215 -12.28 3.37 -4.37
N MET A 216 -11.70 2.21 -4.63
CA MET A 216 -12.41 1.12 -5.28
C MET A 216 -13.59 0.68 -4.41
N ASP A 217 -14.68 0.27 -5.04
CA ASP A 217 -15.88 -0.21 -4.34
C ASP A 217 -15.72 -1.71 -4.01
N PRO A 218 -15.60 -2.10 -2.72
CA PRO A 218 -15.48 -3.50 -2.33
C PRO A 218 -16.77 -4.30 -2.53
N SER A 219 -17.86 -3.69 -2.99
CA SER A 219 -19.13 -4.37 -3.25
C SER A 219 -19.30 -4.87 -4.69
N GLY A 220 -18.26 -4.74 -5.54
CA GLY A 220 -18.21 -5.39 -6.85
C GLY A 220 -19.13 -4.77 -7.91
N HIS A 221 -19.33 -3.45 -7.86
CA HIS A 221 -20.14 -2.73 -8.86
C HIS A 221 -19.33 -2.04 -9.98
N ASP A 222 -17.99 -2.15 -9.99
CA ASP A 222 -17.20 -1.89 -11.21
C ASP A 222 -17.35 -3.13 -12.12
N HIS A 223 -17.64 -2.90 -13.39
CA HIS A 223 -18.37 -3.82 -14.27
C HIS A 223 -17.68 -5.18 -14.59
N GLY A 224 -18.40 -6.29 -14.34
CA GLY A 224 -18.56 -7.36 -15.33
C GLY A 224 -17.55 -8.51 -15.40
N GLY A 225 -17.53 -9.39 -14.40
CA GLY A 225 -16.83 -10.68 -14.48
C GLY A 225 -17.34 -11.66 -13.42
N HIS A 226 -17.26 -12.96 -13.71
CA HIS A 226 -17.93 -14.03 -12.96
C HIS A 226 -17.42 -14.19 -11.52
N ASP A 227 -18.26 -13.95 -10.50
CA ASP A 227 -18.44 -14.87 -9.36
C ASP A 227 -19.52 -14.41 -8.36
N GLU A 228 -20.66 -15.12 -8.34
CA GLU A 228 -21.79 -14.84 -7.43
C GLU A 228 -21.67 -15.52 -6.05
N HIS A 229 -20.52 -16.11 -5.68
CA HIS A 229 -20.45 -16.98 -4.51
C HIS A 229 -19.22 -16.79 -3.60
N GLY A 230 -19.21 -15.70 -2.84
CA GLY A 230 -18.75 -15.73 -1.45
C GLY A 230 -18.74 -14.35 -0.77
N PRO A 231 -18.43 -14.27 0.53
CA PRO A 231 -18.56 -13.05 1.34
C PRO A 231 -17.50 -12.00 0.93
N GLY A 232 -17.91 -10.77 0.55
CA GLY A 232 -17.12 -9.51 0.46
C GLY A 232 -15.80 -9.48 -0.34
N HIS A 233 -15.56 -8.45 -1.17
CA HIS A 233 -14.19 -8.15 -1.63
C HIS A 233 -13.36 -7.64 -0.45
N ALA A 234 -12.03 -7.67 -0.57
CA ALA A 234 -11.16 -7.10 0.44
C ALA A 234 -11.54 -5.62 0.75
N PRO A 235 -11.53 -5.21 2.03
CA PRO A 235 -11.83 -3.84 2.39
C PRO A 235 -10.77 -2.89 1.83
N THR A 236 -11.13 -1.62 1.74
CA THR A 236 -10.16 -0.53 1.55
C THR A 236 -9.66 -0.03 2.90
N SER A 237 -8.51 0.65 2.93
CA SER A 237 -7.92 1.15 4.19
C SER A 237 -8.58 2.41 4.77
N ASP A 238 -9.83 2.69 4.39
CA ASP A 238 -10.65 3.68 5.06
C ASP A 238 -11.16 3.09 6.38
N GLY A 239 -10.47 3.39 7.47
CA GLY A 239 -10.93 3.01 8.80
C GLY A 239 -12.28 3.65 9.13
N PRO A 240 -12.93 3.27 10.26
CA PRO A 240 -14.24 3.78 10.65
C PRO A 240 -14.30 5.30 10.54
N PRO A 241 -15.42 5.91 10.08
CA PRO A 241 -15.50 7.35 9.91
C PRO A 241 -15.09 8.08 11.18
N VAL A 242 -14.23 9.09 11.06
CA VAL A 242 -13.70 9.83 12.23
C VAL A 242 -14.81 10.41 13.11
N ALA A 243 -15.97 10.70 12.53
CA ALA A 243 -17.14 11.20 13.25
C ALA A 243 -17.81 10.15 14.15
N ASP A 244 -17.63 8.87 13.85
CA ASP A 244 -18.24 7.74 14.55
C ASP A 244 -17.28 7.08 15.57
N LEU A 245 -16.02 7.53 15.61
CA LEU A 245 -15.02 7.03 16.53
C LEU A 245 -15.41 7.28 18.01
N PRO A 246 -15.22 6.31 18.92
CA PRO A 246 -15.59 6.47 20.32
C PRO A 246 -14.81 7.58 21.05
N GLY A 247 -15.48 8.32 21.92
CA GLY A 247 -14.84 9.32 22.79
C GLY A 247 -15.17 10.77 22.42
N ASN A 248 -14.41 11.70 22.99
CA ASN A 248 -14.56 13.13 22.73
C ASN A 248 -13.48 13.60 21.76
N ARG A 249 -13.90 14.01 20.56
CA ARG A 249 -13.00 14.60 19.57
C ARG A 249 -12.50 15.96 20.05
N LEU A 250 -11.19 16.13 20.12
CA LEU A 250 -10.52 17.39 20.48
C LEU A 250 -10.45 18.33 19.26
N GLY A 251 -10.21 17.77 18.08
CA GLY A 251 -10.17 18.52 16.83
C GLY A 251 -9.57 17.71 15.68
N THR A 252 -9.51 18.33 14.51
CA THR A 252 -8.81 17.82 13.33
C THR A 252 -7.97 18.95 12.76
N GLU A 253 -6.65 18.80 12.81
CA GLU A 253 -5.70 19.72 12.23
C GLU A 253 -5.12 19.15 10.93
N ARG A 254 -4.35 19.97 10.20
CA ARG A 254 -3.72 19.56 8.94
C ARG A 254 -2.23 19.86 8.92
N SER A 255 -1.44 18.90 8.47
CA SER A 255 0.01 19.01 8.33
C SER A 255 0.50 18.02 7.28
N ALA A 256 1.47 18.40 6.45
CA ALA A 256 1.93 17.62 5.28
C ALA A 256 0.79 17.07 4.38
N ASP A 257 -0.28 17.86 4.23
CA ASP A 257 -1.54 17.52 3.55
C ASP A 257 -2.41 16.44 4.23
N ALA A 258 -1.91 15.76 5.28
CA ALA A 258 -2.69 14.84 6.09
C ALA A 258 -3.69 15.58 7.00
N LYS A 259 -4.81 14.91 7.31
CA LYS A 259 -5.69 15.27 8.42
C LYS A 259 -5.21 14.52 9.66
N ILE A 260 -4.94 15.21 10.75
CA ILE A 260 -4.56 14.61 12.03
C ILE A 260 -5.72 14.88 12.99
N THR A 261 -6.41 13.83 13.42
CA THR A 261 -7.53 13.96 14.38
C THR A 261 -7.13 13.42 15.73
N ALA A 262 -7.34 14.20 16.79
CA ALA A 262 -7.12 13.78 18.16
C ALA A 262 -8.45 13.53 18.89
N ILE A 263 -8.55 12.42 19.59
CA ILE A 263 -9.73 11.99 20.33
C ILE A 263 -9.29 11.55 21.74
N ARG A 264 -10.02 12.03 22.74
CA ARG A 264 -9.91 11.55 24.12
C ARG A 264 -10.95 10.45 24.34
N ALA A 265 -10.49 9.22 24.48
CA ALA A 265 -11.29 8.06 24.88
C ALA A 265 -11.07 7.72 26.36
N ASN A 266 -11.96 6.90 26.93
CA ASN A 266 -11.75 6.33 28.27
C ASN A 266 -10.79 5.14 28.17
N ALA A 267 -9.76 5.12 29.02
CA ALA A 267 -8.80 4.03 29.07
C ALA A 267 -9.45 2.68 29.37
N ASP A 268 -10.56 2.56 30.11
CA ASP A 268 -11.19 1.28 30.49
C ASP A 268 -11.49 0.30 29.32
N ARG A 269 -11.40 0.77 28.07
CA ARG A 269 -11.52 -0.04 26.85
C ARG A 269 -10.20 -0.51 26.25
N VAL A 270 -9.08 0.11 26.63
CA VAL A 270 -7.77 0.05 25.98
C VAL A 270 -6.60 -0.11 26.97
N ALA A 271 -6.77 0.26 28.25
CA ALA A 271 -5.82 0.14 29.34
C ALA A 271 -6.53 0.21 30.72
N ASP A 272 -5.83 -0.09 31.82
CA ASP A 272 -6.39 0.04 33.18
C ASP A 272 -6.38 1.52 33.65
N ASP A 273 -7.54 2.06 34.06
CA ASP A 273 -7.82 3.38 34.67
C ASP A 273 -7.13 4.62 34.01
N GLY A 274 -7.90 5.54 33.43
CA GLY A 274 -7.37 6.83 32.94
C GLY A 274 -8.03 7.34 31.65
N ASP A 275 -7.34 8.24 30.95
CA ASP A 275 -7.68 8.66 29.59
C ASP A 275 -6.82 7.91 28.56
N TYR A 276 -7.36 7.71 27.37
CA TYR A 276 -6.61 7.20 26.24
C TYR A 276 -6.66 8.23 25.10
N LEU A 277 -5.49 8.72 24.70
CA LEU A 277 -5.36 9.60 23.55
C LEU A 277 -5.27 8.75 22.28
N VAL A 278 -6.19 8.99 21.36
CA VAL A 278 -6.21 8.39 20.03
C VAL A 278 -5.89 9.48 19.02
N VAL A 279 -4.84 9.29 18.22
CA VAL A 279 -4.47 10.16 17.11
C VAL A 279 -4.60 9.39 15.80
N CYS A 280 -5.40 9.91 14.87
CA CYS A 280 -5.65 9.29 13.57
C CYS A 280 -5.13 10.21 12.45
N PRO A 281 -3.89 10.02 11.97
CA PRO A 281 -3.41 10.60 10.72
C PRO A 281 -4.08 9.90 9.54
N ARG A 282 -4.78 10.66 8.71
CA ARG A 282 -5.49 10.16 7.52
C ARG A 282 -5.22 11.04 6.31
N THR A 283 -5.36 10.46 5.13
CA THR A 283 -5.26 11.18 3.85
C THR A 283 -6.30 12.31 3.78
N PRO A 284 -6.03 13.40 3.03
CA PRO A 284 -6.97 14.50 2.87
C PRO A 284 -8.26 14.11 2.15
N TYR A 285 -8.18 13.10 1.29
CA TYR A 285 -9.28 12.52 0.50
C TYR A 285 -9.44 11.05 0.89
N ASN A 286 -10.68 10.55 0.88
CA ASN A 286 -11.02 9.16 1.17
C ASN A 286 -10.69 8.63 2.58
N ASP A 287 -10.20 9.48 3.49
CA ASP A 287 -9.94 9.15 4.91
C ASP A 287 -9.16 7.85 5.15
N VAL A 288 -8.22 7.54 4.24
CA VAL A 288 -7.32 6.38 4.33
C VAL A 288 -6.31 6.60 5.47
N SER A 289 -6.13 5.60 6.33
CA SER A 289 -5.16 5.67 7.43
C SER A 289 -3.71 5.73 6.94
N LEU A 290 -2.87 6.49 7.64
CA LEU A 290 -1.44 6.61 7.35
C LEU A 290 -0.61 5.82 8.38
N PRO A 291 -0.18 4.58 8.06
CA PRO A 291 0.60 3.74 8.96
C PRO A 291 2.11 4.05 8.93
N SER A 292 2.86 3.39 9.81
CA SER A 292 4.33 3.38 9.81
C SER A 292 4.99 4.77 9.99
N ALA A 293 4.27 5.71 10.60
CA ALA A 293 4.81 6.97 11.10
C ALA A 293 5.29 6.82 12.55
N THR A 294 6.08 7.79 13.03
CA THR A 294 6.41 7.93 14.46
C THR A 294 5.85 9.25 14.95
N LEU A 295 5.04 9.19 16.00
CA LEU A 295 4.39 10.35 16.58
C LEU A 295 4.73 10.49 18.06
N SER A 296 4.83 11.73 18.52
CA SER A 296 4.93 12.07 19.93
C SER A 296 3.92 13.15 20.34
N VAL A 297 3.62 13.22 21.63
CA VAL A 297 2.73 14.23 22.21
C VAL A 297 3.38 14.93 23.39
N THR A 298 3.19 16.25 23.44
CA THR A 298 3.50 17.10 24.58
C THR A 298 2.20 17.68 25.12
N VAL A 299 2.03 17.68 26.44
CA VAL A 299 0.85 18.24 27.11
C VAL A 299 1.29 19.37 28.03
N GLU A 300 0.69 20.54 27.84
CA GLU A 300 0.87 21.72 28.69
C GLU A 300 -0.40 22.03 29.46
N ARG A 301 -0.25 22.31 30.75
CA ARG A 301 -1.33 22.69 31.67
C ARG A 301 -1.00 24.01 32.31
N ASP A 302 -1.86 25.01 32.10
CA ASP A 302 -1.67 26.37 32.62
C ASP A 302 -0.26 26.93 32.30
N GLY A 303 0.27 26.63 31.10
CA GLY A 303 1.60 27.03 30.64
C GLY A 303 2.77 26.27 31.28
N THR A 304 2.50 25.13 31.92
CA THR A 304 3.53 24.21 32.46
C THR A 304 3.43 22.86 31.75
N THR A 305 4.54 22.38 31.19
CA THR A 305 4.62 21.05 30.59
C THR A 305 4.43 19.96 31.65
N VAL A 306 3.40 19.13 31.48
CA VAL A 306 3.08 17.99 32.36
C VAL A 306 3.44 16.65 31.73
N LEU A 307 3.55 16.61 30.39
CA LEU A 307 4.07 15.50 29.60
C LEU A 307 4.90 16.07 28.46
N GLU A 308 6.11 15.55 28.23
CA GLU A 308 7.04 16.09 27.24
C GLU A 308 7.46 15.00 26.25
N GLY A 309 7.07 15.15 24.98
CA GLY A 309 7.51 14.31 23.87
C GLY A 309 7.28 12.81 24.04
N GLU A 310 6.17 12.41 24.66
CA GLU A 310 5.88 10.99 24.89
C GLU A 310 5.45 10.32 23.58
N SER A 311 6.03 9.15 23.28
CA SER A 311 5.75 8.43 22.03
C SER A 311 4.33 7.85 22.05
N LEU A 312 3.62 7.98 20.94
CA LEU A 312 2.38 7.24 20.71
C LEU A 312 2.70 5.90 20.06
N ALA A 313 2.03 4.84 20.51
CA ALA A 313 2.17 3.51 19.94
C ALA A 313 1.27 3.37 18.70
N GLU A 314 1.79 2.81 17.61
CA GLU A 314 0.96 2.42 16.47
C GLU A 314 0.10 1.22 16.85
N THR A 315 -1.22 1.35 16.69
CA THR A 315 -2.22 0.43 17.25
C THR A 315 -3.29 0.09 16.22
N ILE A 316 -3.76 -1.15 16.24
CA ILE A 316 -5.02 -1.56 15.61
C ILE A 316 -6.06 -1.94 16.67
N ASP A 317 -7.30 -1.51 16.43
CA ASP A 317 -8.46 -1.79 17.28
C ASP A 317 -9.71 -1.86 16.40
N PRO A 318 -10.65 -2.79 16.62
CA PRO A 318 -11.83 -2.91 15.78
C PRO A 318 -12.79 -1.72 15.86
N ALA A 319 -12.78 -0.95 16.95
CA ALA A 319 -13.62 0.23 17.11
C ALA A 319 -12.93 1.52 16.63
N PHE A 320 -11.61 1.61 16.77
CA PHE A 320 -10.84 2.80 16.35
C PHE A 320 -10.22 2.69 14.96
N GLY A 321 -10.10 1.47 14.42
CA GLY A 321 -9.24 1.16 13.30
C GLY A 321 -7.76 1.34 13.63
N HIS A 322 -6.96 1.59 12.60
CA HIS A 322 -5.57 1.99 12.75
C HIS A 322 -5.47 3.41 13.36
N HIS A 323 -4.64 3.55 14.39
CA HIS A 323 -4.40 4.81 15.07
C HIS A 323 -3.07 4.81 15.82
N TYR A 324 -2.69 5.97 16.37
CA TYR A 324 -1.57 6.14 17.29
C TYR A 324 -2.12 6.45 18.68
N GLY A 325 -1.76 5.64 19.65
CA GLY A 325 -2.39 5.59 20.96
C GLY A 325 -1.44 5.88 22.12
N LEU A 326 -1.96 6.51 23.18
CA LEU A 326 -1.24 6.68 24.44
C LEU A 326 -2.20 6.68 25.64
N GLY A 327 -1.94 5.80 26.61
CA GLY A 327 -2.60 5.84 27.92
C GLY A 327 -2.05 6.99 28.77
N LEU A 328 -2.94 7.77 29.37
CA LEU A 328 -2.63 8.94 30.19
C LEU A 328 -3.37 8.86 31.52
N GLU A 329 -2.74 9.31 32.61
CA GLU A 329 -3.42 9.34 33.92
C GLU A 329 -4.70 10.19 33.86
N ARG A 330 -4.60 11.39 33.27
CA ARG A 330 -5.74 12.31 33.08
C ARG A 330 -5.41 13.50 32.18
N LEU A 331 -6.32 13.81 31.26
CA LEU A 331 -6.45 15.08 30.56
C LEU A 331 -7.51 15.97 31.25
N GLU A 332 -7.17 17.24 31.45
CA GLU A 332 -8.01 18.26 32.08
C GLU A 332 -8.49 19.29 31.05
N SER A 333 -9.67 19.86 31.28
CA SER A 333 -10.18 20.95 30.43
C SER A 333 -9.21 22.13 30.51
N GLY A 334 -8.81 22.66 29.35
CA GLY A 334 -7.78 23.68 29.22
C GLY A 334 -6.35 23.15 28.97
N ASP A 335 -6.11 21.84 29.03
CA ASP A 335 -4.83 21.27 28.60
C ASP A 335 -4.61 21.52 27.09
N GLU A 336 -3.40 21.92 26.73
CA GLU A 336 -2.95 22.09 25.35
C GLU A 336 -2.09 20.89 24.95
N LEU A 337 -2.51 20.19 23.89
CA LEU A 337 -1.79 19.04 23.34
C LEU A 337 -1.09 19.46 22.07
N THR A 338 0.22 19.26 22.00
CA THR A 338 0.99 19.37 20.77
C THR A 338 1.34 17.97 20.28
N VAL A 339 0.91 17.60 19.08
CA VAL A 339 1.25 16.35 18.42
C VAL A 339 2.28 16.62 17.33
N ALA A 340 3.40 15.92 17.41
CA ALA A 340 4.46 15.95 16.42
C ALA A 340 4.50 14.63 15.64
N VAL A 341 4.77 14.72 14.33
CA VAL A 341 5.09 13.56 13.49
C VAL A 341 6.61 13.52 13.33
N ASP A 342 7.29 12.84 14.24
CA ASP A 342 8.75 12.77 14.33
C ASP A 342 9.38 12.07 13.11
N ARG A 343 8.64 11.14 12.51
CA ARG A 343 9.01 10.49 11.26
C ARG A 343 7.77 10.31 10.38
N PRO A 344 7.82 10.73 9.10
CA PRO A 344 6.71 10.53 8.18
C PRO A 344 6.42 9.03 7.97
N PRO A 345 5.22 8.67 7.51
CA PRO A 345 4.88 7.31 7.12
C PRO A 345 5.96 6.62 6.25
N GLN A 346 6.57 5.54 6.75
CA GLN A 346 7.63 4.78 6.06
C GLN A 346 7.04 3.64 5.23
N ILE A 347 6.30 4.00 4.19
CA ILE A 347 5.51 3.08 3.37
C ILE A 347 5.59 3.51 1.91
N ALA A 348 5.65 2.56 0.97
CA ALA A 348 5.81 2.87 -0.45
C ALA A 348 4.60 3.66 -0.98
N ARG A 349 4.80 4.37 -2.09
CA ARG A 349 3.84 5.30 -2.67
C ARG A 349 3.65 5.02 -4.14
N HIS A 350 2.39 5.00 -4.53
CA HIS A 350 2.00 5.08 -5.93
C HIS A 350 1.90 6.54 -6.38
N ASP A 351 1.79 6.72 -7.69
CA ASP A 351 1.50 7.99 -8.34
C ASP A 351 0.35 8.75 -7.65
N GLY A 352 0.53 10.05 -7.42
CA GLY A 352 -0.43 10.92 -6.75
C GLY A 352 -0.25 11.03 -5.24
N TYR A 353 0.59 10.17 -4.63
CA TYR A 353 0.96 10.21 -3.22
C TYR A 353 2.47 10.29 -2.98
N GLU A 354 3.30 10.11 -4.00
CA GLU A 354 4.75 10.00 -3.88
C GLU A 354 5.47 11.30 -3.46
N THR A 355 4.77 12.44 -3.50
CA THR A 355 5.25 13.74 -3.03
C THR A 355 4.56 14.21 -1.74
N ALA A 356 3.61 13.44 -1.20
CA ALA A 356 2.82 13.81 -0.04
C ALA A 356 3.37 13.20 1.26
N PHE A 357 3.01 13.79 2.41
CA PHE A 357 3.25 13.25 3.75
C PHE A 357 4.73 13.16 4.16
N PHE A 358 5.57 14.15 3.84
CA PHE A 358 6.97 14.20 4.26
C PHE A 358 7.26 15.24 5.36
N ASP A 359 6.95 16.51 5.08
CA ASP A 359 7.32 17.63 5.94
C ASP A 359 6.16 18.02 6.86
N PHE A 360 6.12 17.45 8.05
CA PHE A 360 5.10 17.74 9.05
C PHE A 360 5.51 18.88 9.98
N GLU A 361 4.62 19.86 10.11
CA GLU A 361 4.58 20.81 11.22
C GLU A 361 3.78 20.22 12.40
N ASP A 362 4.17 20.60 13.62
CA ASP A 362 3.43 20.24 14.84
C ASP A 362 2.01 20.82 14.82
N VAL A 363 1.05 20.05 15.31
CA VAL A 363 -0.35 20.45 15.38
C VAL A 363 -0.84 20.50 16.82
N GLN A 364 -1.75 21.43 17.12
CA GLN A 364 -2.19 21.70 18.50
C GLN A 364 -3.68 21.50 18.69
N TYR A 365 -4.06 21.02 19.87
CA TYR A 365 -5.45 20.83 20.28
C TYR A 365 -5.64 21.36 21.71
N THR A 366 -6.86 21.79 22.02
CA THR A 366 -7.24 22.17 23.40
C THR A 366 -8.30 21.21 23.91
N VAL A 367 -8.12 20.68 25.12
CA VAL A 367 -9.11 19.83 25.78
C VAL A 367 -10.29 20.69 26.25
N SER A 368 -11.49 20.36 25.78
CA SER A 368 -12.74 21.05 26.15
C SER A 368 -13.32 20.57 27.47
#